data_AF-A0A5C6W273-F1
#
_entry.id   AF-A0A5C6W273-F1
#
_cell.length_a   1.000
_cell.length_b   1.000
_cell.length_c   1.000
_cell.angle_alpha   90.00
_cell.angle_beta   90.00
_cell.angle_gamma   90.00
#
_symmetry.space_group_name_H-M   'P 1'
#
loop_
_entity.id
_entity.type
_entity.pdbx_description
1 polymer ?
#
loop_
_entity_poly.entity_id
_entity_poly.type
_entity_poly.pdbx_seq_one_letter_code
_entity_poly.pdbx_strand_id
1 'polypeptide(L)'
;MKLNILVVLIGEKRVIYLKVVVASTEEQENHIAELVDQIFTEILPKFFPDDKIMELKEQKVLQPQETDQFYNGTLKDAFHIISSLQAVIAVLDLIEDCRHEKEYQEMFERNCQTLNEYGYFFPFSFTQFREAESQIGEFSQFIKPANTWLV
;
A
#
# COMPACT_ATOMS: atom_id res chain seq x y z
N MET A 1 3.37 26.37 0.05
CA MET A 1 3.78 25.39 1.09
C MET A 1 3.01 25.72 2.37
N LYS A 2 1.90 25.01 2.65
CA LYS A 2 1.17 25.15 3.92
C LYS A 2 1.83 24.22 4.94
N LEU A 3 2.40 24.79 6.00
CA LEU A 3 2.97 24.01 7.10
C LEU A 3 1.84 23.73 8.10
N ASN A 4 1.18 22.58 7.98
CA ASN A 4 0.19 22.14 8.95
C ASN A 4 0.91 21.39 10.08
N ILE A 5 0.87 21.96 11.29
CA ILE A 5 1.45 21.35 12.50
C ILE A 5 0.32 20.62 13.22
N LEU A 6 0.43 19.29 13.36
CA LEU A 6 -0.51 18.49 14.15
C LEU A 6 -0.04 18.44 15.61
N VAL A 7 -0.94 18.69 16.56
CA VAL A 7 -0.64 18.69 18.01
C VAL A 7 -1.24 17.44 18.65
N VAL A 8 -0.40 16.51 19.10
CA VAL A 8 -0.82 15.29 19.81
C VAL A 8 -0.75 15.51 21.33
N LEU A 9 -1.87 15.36 22.03
CA LEU A 9 -1.96 15.52 23.49
C LEU A 9 -1.72 14.17 24.20
N ILE A 10 -0.67 14.09 25.03
CA ILE A 10 -0.42 12.92 25.89
C ILE A 10 -0.22 13.37 27.34
N GLY A 11 -1.17 13.03 28.23
CA GLY A 11 -0.94 12.91 29.69
C GLY A 11 -1.84 13.73 30.62
N GLU A 12 -2.34 13.07 31.68
CA GLU A 12 -3.23 13.60 32.74
C GLU A 12 -2.51 14.32 33.91
N LYS A 13 -1.22 14.68 33.75
CA LYS A 13 -0.46 15.47 34.74
C LYS A 13 0.23 16.62 34.03
N ARG A 14 0.20 17.81 34.65
CA ARG A 14 0.66 19.12 34.16
C ARG A 14 2.15 19.16 33.79
N VAL A 15 2.55 18.43 32.76
CA VAL A 15 3.77 18.60 31.96
C VAL A 15 3.33 18.42 30.52
N ILE A 16 3.26 19.53 29.78
CA ILE A 16 2.90 19.53 28.36
C ILE A 16 4.16 19.16 27.56
N TYR A 17 4.25 17.93 27.07
CA TYR A 17 5.24 17.57 26.07
C TYR A 17 4.74 18.04 24.70
N LEU A 18 5.25 19.18 24.22
CA LEU A 18 4.99 19.63 22.86
C LEU A 18 5.81 18.78 21.89
N LYS A 19 5.18 17.79 21.27
CA LYS A 19 5.77 17.03 20.15
C LYS A 19 5.30 17.67 18.84
N VAL A 20 6.15 18.48 18.22
CA VAL A 20 5.90 19.06 16.90
C VAL A 20 6.10 17.96 15.85
N VAL A 21 5.06 17.66 15.07
CA VAL A 21 5.13 16.74 13.92
C VAL A 21 4.70 17.47 12.65
N VAL A 22 5.30 17.09 11.53
CA VAL A 22 5.03 17.68 10.21
C VAL A 22 3.93 16.87 9.56
N ALA A 23 2.85 17.52 9.10
CA ALA A 23 1.80 16.87 8.32
C ALA A 23 2.33 16.37 6.96
N SER A 24 1.69 15.34 6.41
CA SER A 24 1.88 14.91 5.03
C SER A 24 1.56 16.04 4.06
N THR A 25 2.23 16.02 2.91
CA THR A 25 1.87 16.92 1.80
C THR A 25 0.82 16.24 0.93
N GLU A 26 0.00 17.04 0.24
CA GLU A 26 -0.94 16.55 -0.78
C GLU A 26 -0.24 15.69 -1.84
N GLU A 27 1.00 16.04 -2.21
CA GLU A 27 1.84 15.25 -3.11
C GLU A 27 2.13 13.84 -2.57
N GLN A 28 2.39 13.69 -1.27
CA GLN A 28 2.62 12.38 -0.67
C GLN A 28 1.33 11.54 -0.62
N GLU A 29 0.21 12.17 -0.29
CA GLU A 29 -1.10 11.50 -0.28
C GLU A 29 -1.51 11.05 -1.69
N ASN A 30 -1.28 11.90 -2.69
CA ASN A 30 -1.47 11.54 -4.10
C ASN A 30 -0.56 10.39 -4.52
N HIS A 31 0.72 10.41 -4.11
CA HIS A 31 1.64 9.33 -4.44
C HIS A 31 1.26 7.98 -3.80
N ILE A 32 0.74 7.99 -2.57
CA ILE A 32 0.17 6.80 -1.95
C ILE A 32 -1.00 6.28 -2.79
N ALA A 33 -1.91 7.17 -3.22
CA ALA A 33 -3.04 6.78 -4.06
C ALA A 33 -2.59 6.20 -5.41
N GLU A 34 -1.54 6.76 -6.04
CA GLU A 34 -0.94 6.23 -7.27
C GLU A 34 -0.37 4.82 -7.07
N LEU A 35 0.36 4.58 -5.97
CA LEU A 35 0.91 3.26 -5.67
C LEU A 35 -0.18 2.22 -5.38
N VAL A 36 -1.25 2.62 -4.71
CA VAL A 36 -2.42 1.76 -4.51
C VAL A 36 -3.08 1.45 -5.85
N ASP A 37 -3.30 2.45 -6.71
CA ASP A 37 -3.82 2.24 -8.07
C ASP A 37 -2.93 1.28 -8.87
N GLN A 38 -1.62 1.41 -8.78
CA GLN A 38 -0.66 0.51 -9.42
C GLN A 38 -0.85 -0.93 -8.94
N ILE A 39 -1.00 -1.17 -7.64
CA ILE A 39 -1.24 -2.52 -7.11
C ILE A 39 -2.53 -3.10 -7.72
N PHE A 40 -3.62 -2.33 -7.79
CA PHE A 40 -4.89 -2.82 -8.33
C PHE A 40 -4.92 -2.99 -9.85
N THR A 41 -4.13 -2.22 -10.61
CA THR A 41 -4.18 -2.19 -12.08
C THR A 41 -3.06 -2.96 -12.76
N GLU A 42 -1.92 -3.12 -12.09
CA GLU A 42 -0.73 -3.75 -12.67
C GLU A 42 -0.32 -5.03 -11.93
N ILE A 43 -0.49 -5.08 -10.61
CA ILE A 43 -0.01 -6.22 -9.80
C ILE A 43 -1.09 -7.28 -9.62
N LEU A 44 -2.21 -6.94 -8.97
CA LEU A 44 -3.28 -7.90 -8.67
C LEU A 44 -3.83 -8.63 -9.91
N PRO A 45 -4.01 -7.99 -11.08
CA PRO A 45 -4.47 -8.67 -12.29
C PRO A 45 -3.56 -9.79 -12.78
N LYS A 46 -2.28 -9.81 -12.39
CA LYS A 46 -1.35 -10.91 -12.72
C LYS A 46 -1.63 -12.18 -11.91
N PHE A 47 -2.28 -12.05 -10.75
CA PHE A 47 -2.44 -13.14 -9.77
C PHE A 47 -3.91 -13.50 -9.49
N PHE A 48 -4.85 -12.59 -9.73
CA PHE A 48 -6.25 -12.78 -9.39
C PHE A 48 -7.17 -12.40 -10.55
N PRO A 49 -8.31 -13.10 -10.72
CA PRO A 49 -9.31 -12.74 -11.70
C PRO A 49 -10.06 -11.46 -11.28
N ASP A 50 -10.67 -10.81 -12.26
CA ASP A 50 -11.35 -9.53 -12.12
C ASP A 50 -12.41 -9.49 -11.02
N ASP A 51 -13.24 -10.53 -10.93
CA ASP A 51 -14.30 -10.63 -9.92
C ASP A 51 -13.70 -10.56 -8.51
N LYS A 52 -12.53 -11.20 -8.31
CA LYS A 52 -11.84 -11.17 -7.03
C LYS A 52 -11.28 -9.78 -6.74
N ILE A 53 -10.74 -9.10 -7.74
CA ILE A 53 -10.22 -7.74 -7.60
C ILE A 53 -11.34 -6.75 -7.24
N MET A 54 -12.54 -6.96 -7.80
CA MET A 54 -13.73 -6.17 -7.47
C MET A 54 -14.16 -6.38 -6.01
N GLU A 55 -14.21 -7.62 -5.52
CA GLU A 55 -14.47 -7.92 -4.10
C GLU A 55 -13.48 -7.21 -3.18
N LEU A 56 -12.20 -7.16 -3.54
CA LEU A 56 -11.16 -6.49 -2.73
C LEU A 56 -11.35 -4.98 -2.67
N LYS A 57 -11.77 -4.35 -3.76
CA LYS A 57 -12.15 -2.93 -3.77
C LYS A 57 -13.35 -2.67 -2.87
N GLU A 58 -14.37 -3.55 -2.90
CA GLU A 58 -15.54 -3.45 -2.03
C GLU A 58 -15.19 -3.64 -0.55
N GLN A 59 -14.24 -4.52 -0.26
CA GLN A 59 -13.68 -4.73 1.09
C GLN A 59 -12.77 -3.59 1.57
N LYS A 60 -12.56 -2.55 0.75
CA LYS A 60 -11.69 -1.40 1.07
C LYS A 60 -10.24 -1.80 1.39
N VAL A 61 -9.74 -2.84 0.72
CA VAL A 61 -8.32 -3.24 0.82
C VAL A 61 -7.44 -2.09 0.32
N LEU A 62 -6.36 -1.80 1.06
CA LEU A 62 -5.45 -0.67 0.80
C LEU A 62 -6.13 0.71 0.72
N GLN A 63 -7.32 0.86 1.29
CA GLN A 63 -7.95 2.17 1.44
C GLN A 63 -7.86 2.60 2.90
N PRO A 64 -7.50 3.86 3.18
CA PRO A 64 -7.54 4.38 4.54
C PRO A 64 -8.99 4.34 5.03
N GLN A 65 -9.27 3.62 6.11
CA GLN A 65 -10.61 3.64 6.69
C GLN A 65 -10.84 4.99 7.35
N GLU A 66 -11.95 5.67 7.03
CA GLU A 66 -12.31 6.99 7.58
C GLU A 66 -12.39 7.04 9.11
N THR A 67 -12.47 5.87 9.76
CA THR A 67 -12.54 5.69 11.21
C THR A 67 -11.19 5.43 11.88
N ASP A 68 -10.13 5.23 11.12
CA ASP A 68 -8.86 4.80 11.69
C ASP A 68 -8.14 5.97 12.35
N GLN A 69 -8.23 5.99 13.69
CA GLN A 69 -7.45 6.80 14.61
C GLN A 69 -5.92 6.63 14.46
N PHE A 70 -5.46 5.83 13.50
CA PHE A 70 -4.07 5.38 13.33
C PHE A 70 -3.30 6.17 12.27
N TYR A 71 -3.96 6.65 11.20
CA TYR A 71 -3.33 7.55 10.25
C TYR A 71 -3.46 9.00 10.70
N ASN A 72 -2.41 9.53 11.34
CA ASN A 72 -2.37 10.92 11.77
C ASN A 72 -1.96 11.90 10.66
N GLY A 73 -1.79 11.43 9.42
CA GLY A 73 -1.40 12.27 8.29
C GLY A 73 -0.07 12.97 8.52
N THR A 74 0.93 12.30 9.10
CA THR A 74 2.26 12.89 9.25
C THR A 74 3.16 12.53 8.07
N LEU A 75 4.14 13.41 7.78
CA LEU A 75 5.15 13.20 6.74
C LEU A 75 5.88 11.87 6.91
N LYS A 76 6.14 11.49 8.17
CA LYS A 76 6.81 10.24 8.51
C LYS A 76 5.92 9.04 8.22
N ASP A 77 4.65 9.11 8.58
CA ASP A 77 3.69 8.03 8.33
C ASP A 77 3.50 7.84 6.82
N ALA A 78 3.35 8.93 6.07
CA ALA A 78 3.28 8.88 4.61
C ALA A 78 4.53 8.24 3.99
N PHE A 79 5.73 8.60 4.46
CA PHE A 79 6.97 7.98 3.98
C PHE A 79 7.03 6.47 4.26
N HIS A 80 6.60 6.03 5.43
CA HIS A 80 6.55 4.60 5.77
C HIS A 80 5.56 3.85 4.89
N ILE A 81 4.37 4.40 4.65
CA ILE A 81 3.36 3.81 3.76
C ILE A 81 3.91 3.69 2.34
N ILE A 82 4.46 4.77 1.79
CA ILE A 82 5.06 4.80 0.44
C ILE A 82 6.14 3.71 0.31
N SER A 83 7.08 3.68 1.25
CA SER A 83 8.18 2.71 1.23
C SER A 83 7.69 1.27 1.30
N SER A 84 6.66 1.01 2.12
CA SER A 84 6.07 -0.33 2.24
C SER A 84 5.29 -0.74 1.01
N LEU A 85 4.51 0.15 0.39
CA LEU A 85 3.83 -0.13 -0.88
C LEU A 85 4.83 -0.45 -1.99
N GLN A 86 5.87 0.37 -2.15
CA GLN A 86 6.92 0.15 -3.14
C GLN A 86 7.65 -1.18 -2.93
N ALA A 87 7.95 -1.53 -1.67
CA ALA A 87 8.59 -2.80 -1.36
C ALA A 87 7.68 -4.00 -1.68
N VAL A 88 6.37 -3.92 -1.38
CA VAL A 88 5.41 -4.96 -1.75
C VAL A 88 5.35 -5.12 -3.27
N ILE A 89 5.24 -4.02 -4.02
CA ILE A 89 5.25 -4.03 -5.49
C ILE A 89 6.51 -4.73 -6.02
N ALA A 90 7.68 -4.32 -5.55
CA ALA A 90 8.95 -4.88 -6.01
C ALA A 90 9.10 -6.38 -5.70
N VAL A 91 8.65 -6.82 -4.52
CA VAL A 91 8.67 -8.25 -4.16
C VAL A 91 7.72 -9.05 -5.05
N LEU A 92 6.53 -8.53 -5.33
CA LEU A 92 5.56 -9.21 -6.18
C LEU A 92 5.98 -9.26 -7.66
N ASP A 93 6.66 -8.22 -8.17
CA ASP A 93 7.20 -8.23 -9.54
C ASP A 93 8.36 -9.21 -9.71
N LEU A 94 9.12 -9.48 -8.65
CA LEU A 94 10.27 -10.40 -8.67
C LEU A 94 9.94 -11.81 -8.17
N ILE A 95 8.66 -12.10 -7.92
CA ILE A 95 8.24 -13.37 -7.30
C ILE A 95 8.56 -14.59 -8.19
N GLU A 96 8.62 -14.43 -9.50
CA GLU A 96 8.97 -15.51 -10.44
C GLU A 96 10.49 -15.80 -10.48
N ASP A 97 11.33 -14.82 -10.12
CA ASP A 97 12.80 -14.87 -10.21
C ASP A 97 13.47 -15.43 -8.93
N CYS A 98 12.69 -16.07 -8.05
CA CYS A 98 13.00 -16.37 -6.65
C CYS A 98 14.25 -17.24 -6.42
N ARG A 99 15.42 -16.59 -6.39
CA ARG A 99 16.67 -17.16 -5.84
C ARG A 99 16.77 -17.05 -4.30
N HIS A 100 15.97 -16.16 -3.69
CA HIS A 100 16.00 -15.84 -2.26
C HIS A 100 14.58 -15.75 -1.65
N GLU A 101 13.76 -16.78 -1.91
CA GLU A 101 12.33 -16.83 -1.55
C GLU A 101 12.04 -16.44 -0.09
N LYS A 102 12.83 -16.96 0.86
CA LYS A 102 12.63 -16.68 2.28
C LYS A 102 12.80 -15.20 2.63
N GLU A 103 13.79 -14.54 2.04
CA GLU A 103 14.06 -13.11 2.30
C GLU A 103 12.93 -12.24 1.73
N TYR A 104 12.42 -12.60 0.55
CA TYR A 104 11.29 -11.92 -0.08
C TYR A 104 9.99 -12.13 0.70
N GLN A 105 9.74 -13.33 1.21
CA GLN A 105 8.62 -13.59 2.10
C GLN A 105 8.69 -12.72 3.36
N GLU A 106 9.83 -12.70 4.05
CA GLU A 106 10.01 -11.88 5.26
C GLU A 106 9.84 -10.38 4.97
N MET A 107 10.37 -9.90 3.85
CA MET A 107 10.19 -8.51 3.40
C MET A 107 8.73 -8.20 3.12
N PHE A 108 8.02 -9.09 2.43
CA PHE A 108 6.61 -8.91 2.11
C PHE A 108 5.75 -8.83 3.38
N GLU A 109 5.88 -9.82 4.27
CA GLU A 109 5.09 -9.90 5.50
C GLU A 109 5.31 -8.69 6.40
N ARG A 110 6.57 -8.25 6.57
CA ARG A 110 6.91 -7.06 7.35
C ARG A 110 6.27 -5.79 6.78
N ASN A 111 6.29 -5.62 5.47
CA ASN A 111 5.70 -4.44 4.83
C ASN A 111 4.18 -4.49 4.87
N CYS A 112 3.55 -5.66 4.72
CA CYS A 112 2.11 -5.82 4.89
C CYS A 112 1.68 -5.50 6.33
N GLN A 113 2.45 -5.95 7.33
CA GLN A 113 2.21 -5.59 8.73
C GLN A 113 2.30 -4.08 8.94
N THR A 114 3.32 -3.43 8.37
CA THR A 114 3.48 -1.98 8.47
C THR A 114 2.27 -1.25 7.85
N LEU A 115 1.80 -1.67 6.68
CA LEU A 115 0.61 -1.10 6.04
C LEU A 115 -0.64 -1.26 6.91
N ASN A 116 -0.83 -2.45 7.49
CA ASN A 116 -1.94 -2.73 8.41
C ASN A 116 -1.90 -1.82 9.66
N GLU A 117 -0.71 -1.56 10.22
CA GLU A 117 -0.53 -0.66 11.38
C GLU A 117 -0.91 0.79 11.05
N TYR A 118 -0.83 1.19 9.78
CA TYR A 118 -1.21 2.52 9.29
C TYR A 118 -2.64 2.61 8.71
N GLY A 119 -3.45 1.55 8.84
CA GLY A 119 -4.84 1.51 8.34
C GLY A 119 -4.98 1.10 6.87
N TYR A 120 -3.88 0.74 6.20
CA TYR A 120 -3.89 0.20 4.84
C TYR A 120 -3.99 -1.32 4.90
N PHE A 121 -5.19 -1.82 5.15
CA PHE A 121 -5.41 -3.24 5.33
C PHE A 121 -5.04 -4.04 4.08
N PHE A 122 -4.15 -5.03 4.23
CA PHE A 122 -3.69 -5.91 3.17
C PHE A 122 -3.85 -7.39 3.60
N PRO A 123 -4.93 -8.07 3.18
CA PRO A 123 -5.32 -9.40 3.67
C PRO A 123 -4.58 -10.57 3.01
N PHE A 124 -3.37 -10.36 2.51
CA PHE A 124 -2.68 -11.38 1.73
C PHE A 124 -1.37 -11.84 2.35
N SER A 125 -1.04 -13.09 2.07
CA SER A 125 0.26 -13.69 2.39
C SER A 125 1.07 -13.89 1.12
N PHE A 126 2.40 -13.92 1.26
CA PHE A 126 3.32 -14.17 0.15
C PHE A 126 2.99 -15.48 -0.59
N THR A 127 2.62 -16.52 0.16
CA THR A 127 2.22 -17.83 -0.38
C THR A 127 1.03 -17.75 -1.33
N GLN A 128 0.04 -16.90 -1.05
CA GLN A 128 -1.14 -16.75 -1.93
C GLN A 128 -0.75 -16.23 -3.31
N PHE A 129 0.24 -15.32 -3.39
CA PHE A 129 0.74 -14.81 -4.66
C PHE A 129 1.63 -15.82 -5.39
N ARG A 130 2.43 -16.60 -4.64
CA ARG A 130 3.30 -17.63 -5.20
C ARG A 130 2.51 -18.81 -5.80
N GLU A 131 1.44 -19.22 -5.13
CA GLU A 131 0.61 -20.35 -5.53
C GLU A 131 -0.53 -19.95 -6.48
N ALA A 132 -0.74 -18.65 -6.69
CA ALA A 132 -1.66 -18.17 -7.70
C ALA A 132 -1.18 -18.62 -9.08
N GLU A 133 -2.09 -19.22 -9.85
CA GLU A 133 -1.83 -19.47 -11.26
C GLU A 133 -1.65 -18.12 -11.96
N SER A 134 -0.52 -17.94 -12.63
CA SER A 134 -0.24 -16.73 -13.39
C SER A 134 -1.37 -16.47 -14.39
N GLN A 135 -2.05 -15.34 -14.24
CA GLN A 135 -3.11 -14.89 -15.14
C GLN A 135 -2.51 -14.11 -16.34
N ILE A 136 -1.19 -14.16 -16.52
CA ILE A 136 -0.48 -13.47 -17.60
C ILE A 136 -0.98 -14.01 -18.96
N GLY A 137 -1.77 -13.20 -19.66
CA GLY A 137 -2.37 -13.54 -20.96
C GLY A 137 -3.90 -13.60 -20.97
N GLU A 138 -4.55 -13.54 -19.80
CA GLU A 138 -6.00 -13.40 -19.71
C GLU A 138 -6.41 -11.92 -19.76
N PHE A 139 -7.50 -11.61 -20.48
CA PHE A 139 -8.00 -10.24 -20.63
C PHE A 139 -8.64 -9.78 -19.30
N SER A 140 -7.88 -9.09 -18.45
CA SER A 140 -8.40 -8.42 -17.26
C SER A 140 -8.81 -6.97 -17.57
N GLN A 141 -9.99 -6.56 -17.11
CA GLN A 141 -10.50 -5.18 -17.23
C GLN A 141 -9.69 -4.17 -16.41
N PHE A 142 -8.85 -4.64 -15.48
CA PHE A 142 -8.00 -3.81 -14.64
C PHE A 142 -6.64 -3.53 -15.28
N ILE A 143 -6.24 -4.30 -16.30
CA ILE A 143 -5.00 -4.07 -17.03
C ILE A 143 -5.14 -2.77 -17.83
N LYS A 144 -4.28 -1.79 -17.52
CA LYS A 144 -4.18 -0.57 -18.34
C LYS A 144 -3.80 -0.96 -19.78
N PRO A 145 -4.53 -0.49 -20.81
CA PRO A 145 -4.20 -0.83 -22.18
C PRO A 145 -2.79 -0.35 -22.53
N ALA A 146 -1.95 -1.24 -23.08
CA ALA A 146 -0.56 -0.96 -23.44
C ALA A 146 -0.38 0.07 -24.59
N ASN A 147 -1.48 0.63 -25.12
CA ASN A 147 -1.51 1.38 -26.37
C ASN A 147 -1.42 2.91 -26.20
N THR A 148 -0.75 3.41 -25.16
CA THR A 148 -0.61 4.87 -24.95
C THR A 148 0.44 5.51 -25.88
N TRP A 149 1.16 4.74 -26.71
CA TRP A 149 2.24 5.24 -27.58
C TRP A 149 2.10 4.97 -29.09
N LEU A 150 0.87 4.87 -29.62
CA LEU A 150 0.66 4.91 -31.07
C LEU A 150 0.05 6.26 -31.47
N VAL A 151 0.93 7.22 -31.75
CA VAL A 151 0.61 8.44 -32.53
C VAL A 151 1.37 8.37 -33.84
#